data_AF-A0A1G9BA84-F1
#
_entry.id   AF-A0A1G9BA84-F1
#
_cell.length_a   1.000
_cell.length_b   1.000
_cell.length_c   1.000
_cell.angle_alpha   90.00
_cell.angle_beta   90.00
_cell.angle_gamma   90.00
#
_symmetry.space_group_name_H-M   'P 1'
#
loop_
_entity.id
_entity.type
_entity.pdbx_description
1 polymer ?
#
loop_
_entity_poly.entity_id
_entity_poly.type
_entity_poly.pdbx_seq_one_letter_code
_entity_poly.pdbx_strand_id
1 'polypeptide(L)'
;MLWLVLAVALSAWLFLSSERQVVLAGHDSVLRPTLSGKAIIHTGPVLPDVRLDVGGPIGVDVTLGKTELRSMDELFERYAVLGSAPDGQRAVVVEEVESMLVAAVLRGAAVSSVIVAGGVLLWWLPGAQRRADLRGRVKEAVRTRRGITTAGVGVVTVAVLAVAVWQPWGEPGAPAADKEAGPVAGDWTPLADFLGAEIPVPEELADVEVRGDAYANQTRRLVASAVDTYNSSRTFYEKVVAKVPDLALREPGEDETVSVLVSDRHDNVGMDSVVRAIADEGGATGILDAGDDTSTGSEWETFSLDSLTDASDGLDKWAVTGNHDHGPTVGDYLADQGWTVLDGEVVDGPGGSTLLGVPDPRTSGLGNWIDEKGVTLEEAGEKLADIACASKEEGEPVATLLVHDPSLGRETLRRGCATLVVGGHRHVHLGPGEVTGENGNIGWTYTNGTTGGAAYAFAMGKIRRTAEVSLITYADGQPVGIQSVELETNGVLTAHEYVPLDPAR
;
A
#
# COMPACT_ATOMS: atom_id res chain seq x y z
N MET A 1 -29.33 -10.92 27.73
CA MET A 1 -28.14 -11.48 28.42
C MET A 1 -27.57 -12.71 27.72
N LEU A 2 -28.31 -13.82 27.58
CA LEU A 2 -27.74 -15.04 26.96
C LEU A 2 -27.18 -14.82 25.54
N TRP A 3 -27.90 -14.10 24.69
CA TRP A 3 -27.43 -13.73 23.35
C TRP A 3 -26.10 -12.96 23.38
N LEU A 4 -25.98 -11.96 24.26
CA LEU A 4 -24.79 -11.13 24.35
C LEU A 4 -23.57 -11.95 24.80
N VAL A 5 -23.75 -12.84 25.78
CA VAL A 5 -22.67 -13.73 26.26
C VAL A 5 -22.23 -14.68 25.15
N LEU A 6 -23.18 -15.27 24.42
CA LEU A 6 -22.86 -16.14 23.28
C LEU A 6 -22.19 -15.37 22.15
N ALA A 7 -22.65 -14.15 21.85
CA ALA A 7 -22.09 -13.33 20.79
C ALA A 7 -20.64 -12.98 21.09
N VAL A 8 -20.35 -12.47 22.29
CA VAL A 8 -18.98 -12.15 22.70
C VAL A 8 -18.09 -13.40 22.69
N ALA A 9 -18.55 -14.51 23.25
CA ALA A 9 -17.75 -15.74 23.31
C ALA A 9 -17.46 -16.32 21.91
N LEU A 10 -18.48 -16.36 21.03
CA LEU A 10 -18.33 -16.87 19.67
C LEU A 10 -17.51 -15.92 18.80
N SER A 11 -17.68 -14.61 18.94
CA SER A 11 -16.86 -13.62 18.23
C SER A 11 -15.39 -13.71 18.65
N ALA A 12 -15.11 -13.81 19.96
CA ALA A 12 -13.74 -14.00 20.44
C ALA A 12 -13.13 -15.30 19.92
N TRP A 13 -13.89 -16.40 19.92
CA TRP A 13 -13.43 -17.68 19.37
C TRP A 13 -13.18 -17.59 17.86
N LEU A 14 -14.12 -17.02 17.09
CA LEU A 14 -13.98 -16.84 15.65
C LEU A 14 -12.78 -15.98 15.29
N PHE A 15 -12.60 -14.86 15.99
CA PHE A 15 -11.47 -13.95 15.80
C PHE A 15 -10.15 -14.68 16.04
N LEU A 16 -9.95 -15.29 17.21
CA LEU A 16 -8.69 -15.97 17.56
C LEU A 16 -8.42 -17.26 16.78
N SER A 17 -9.43 -17.81 16.10
CA SER A 17 -9.29 -18.98 15.23
C SER A 17 -9.17 -18.63 13.75
N SER A 18 -9.27 -17.35 13.40
CA SER A 18 -9.20 -16.88 12.03
C SER A 18 -7.75 -16.70 11.57
N GLU A 19 -7.52 -16.93 10.28
CA GLU A 19 -6.27 -16.61 9.59
C GLU A 19 -6.63 -15.83 8.33
N ARG A 20 -5.77 -14.88 7.95
CA ARG A 20 -5.92 -14.05 6.76
C ARG A 20 -4.62 -14.09 5.96
N GLN A 21 -4.74 -14.25 4.64
CA GLN A 21 -3.60 -14.12 3.74
C GLN A 21 -3.51 -12.65 3.30
N VAL A 22 -2.31 -12.10 3.37
CA VAL A 22 -2.01 -10.74 2.91
C VAL A 22 -0.59 -10.72 2.36
N VAL A 23 -0.29 -9.83 1.44
CA VAL A 23 1.09 -9.54 1.08
C VAL A 23 1.65 -8.56 2.11
N LEU A 24 2.75 -8.91 2.76
CA LEU A 24 3.41 -8.06 3.74
C LEU A 24 4.91 -8.07 3.51
N ALA A 25 5.52 -6.89 3.44
CA ALA A 25 6.94 -6.68 3.12
C ALA A 25 7.37 -7.43 1.84
N GLY A 26 6.41 -7.63 0.94
CA GLY A 26 6.54 -8.42 -0.27
C GLY A 26 6.77 -9.92 -0.06
N HIS A 27 6.07 -10.49 0.92
CA HIS A 27 5.91 -11.92 1.13
C HIS A 27 4.43 -12.26 1.19
N ASP A 28 4.05 -13.39 0.58
CA ASP A 28 2.76 -14.03 0.84
C ASP A 28 2.70 -14.43 2.31
N SER A 29 1.99 -13.65 3.10
CA SER A 29 2.03 -13.73 4.56
C SER A 29 0.70 -14.21 5.13
N VAL A 30 0.78 -14.91 6.25
CA VAL A 30 -0.42 -15.36 6.99
C VAL A 30 -0.48 -14.62 8.31
N LEU A 31 -1.55 -13.85 8.49
CA LEU A 31 -1.85 -13.10 9.71
C LEU A 31 -2.80 -13.90 10.60
N ARG A 32 -2.49 -13.94 11.89
CA ARG A 32 -3.31 -14.54 12.94
C ARG A 32 -3.40 -13.61 14.14
N PRO A 33 -4.59 -13.19 14.56
CA PRO A 33 -4.75 -12.37 15.75
C PRO A 33 -4.48 -13.21 17.01
N THR A 34 -3.84 -12.59 18.00
CA THR A 34 -3.50 -13.23 19.28
C THR A 34 -3.89 -12.34 20.46
N LEU A 35 -3.79 -12.88 21.67
CA LEU A 35 -3.95 -12.12 22.92
C LEU A 35 -2.60 -11.90 23.63
N SER A 36 -1.49 -11.97 22.89
CA SER A 36 -0.14 -11.86 23.46
C SER A 36 0.23 -10.42 23.82
N GLY A 37 -0.44 -9.44 23.22
CA GLY A 37 -0.01 -8.03 23.22
C GLY A 37 1.31 -7.80 22.48
N LYS A 38 1.73 -8.76 21.65
CA LYS A 38 2.95 -8.73 20.85
C LYS A 38 2.62 -8.87 19.36
N ALA A 39 3.38 -8.19 18.51
CA ALA A 39 3.51 -8.56 17.10
C ALA A 39 4.68 -9.52 16.99
N ILE A 40 4.44 -10.73 16.46
CA ILE A 40 5.45 -11.76 16.26
C ILE A 40 5.54 -12.02 14.76
N ILE A 41 6.72 -11.86 14.18
CA ILE A 41 6.99 -12.05 12.76
C ILE A 41 7.91 -13.26 12.63
N HIS A 42 7.38 -14.30 12.01
CA HIS A 42 8.12 -15.51 11.65
C HIS A 42 8.69 -15.34 10.25
N THR A 43 10.01 -15.22 10.20
CA THR A 43 10.74 -14.90 8.97
C THR A 43 11.27 -16.15 8.25
N GLY A 44 10.95 -17.34 8.77
CA GLY A 44 11.35 -18.63 8.21
C GLY A 44 12.75 -19.10 8.65
N PRO A 45 13.34 -20.10 7.97
CA PRO A 45 14.56 -20.78 8.45
C PRO A 45 15.85 -19.96 8.30
N VAL A 46 15.74 -18.81 7.65
CA VAL A 46 16.87 -18.04 7.13
C VAL A 46 17.18 -16.82 7.99
N LEU A 47 16.13 -16.17 8.50
CA LEU A 47 16.21 -14.99 9.34
C LEU A 47 15.73 -15.32 10.74
N PRO A 48 16.23 -14.62 11.77
CA PRO A 48 15.67 -14.76 13.11
C PRO A 48 14.24 -14.22 13.13
N ASP A 49 13.35 -14.96 13.79
CA ASP A 49 12.02 -14.45 14.13
C ASP A 49 12.17 -13.17 14.95
N VAL A 50 11.26 -12.23 14.75
CA VAL A 50 11.25 -10.93 15.44
C VAL A 50 9.96 -10.80 16.24
N ARG A 51 10.02 -10.20 17.43
CA ARG A 51 8.82 -9.76 18.14
C ARG A 51 8.99 -8.38 18.76
N LEU A 52 7.87 -7.67 18.90
CA LEU A 52 7.78 -6.36 19.52
C LEU A 52 6.46 -6.18 20.27
N ASP A 53 6.42 -5.25 21.23
CA ASP A 53 5.19 -4.85 21.92
C ASP A 53 4.30 -3.98 21.04
N VAL A 54 2.98 -4.24 21.05
CA VAL A 54 1.99 -3.43 20.30
C VAL A 54 1.20 -2.47 21.20
N GLY A 55 1.53 -2.39 22.50
CA GLY A 55 0.92 -1.44 23.42
C GLY A 55 -0.56 -1.72 23.78
N GLY A 56 -1.08 -2.90 23.43
CA GLY A 56 -2.46 -3.30 23.66
C GLY A 56 -2.62 -4.80 23.96
N PRO A 57 -3.83 -5.28 24.30
CA PRO A 57 -4.07 -6.67 24.64
C PRO A 57 -4.17 -7.60 23.43
N ILE A 58 -4.43 -7.06 22.24
CA ILE A 58 -4.52 -7.81 20.99
C ILE A 58 -3.14 -7.75 20.33
N GLY A 59 -2.55 -8.91 20.10
CA GLY A 59 -1.32 -9.06 19.33
C GLY A 59 -1.60 -9.65 17.95
N VAL A 60 -0.55 -9.84 17.16
CA VAL A 60 -0.62 -10.47 15.84
C VAL A 60 0.57 -11.41 15.66
N ASP A 61 0.31 -12.55 15.06
CA ASP A 61 1.31 -13.54 14.65
C ASP A 61 1.30 -13.56 13.11
N VAL A 62 2.45 -13.25 12.53
CA VAL A 62 2.65 -13.09 11.09
C VAL A 62 3.66 -14.11 10.64
N THR A 63 3.27 -15.02 9.76
CA THR A 63 4.23 -15.93 9.09
C THR A 63 4.51 -15.44 7.68
N LEU A 64 5.75 -15.04 7.42
CA LEU A 64 6.21 -14.65 6.09
C LEU A 64 6.41 -15.90 5.22
N GLY A 65 5.84 -15.88 4.01
CA GLY A 65 5.97 -16.96 3.04
C GLY A 65 7.22 -16.85 2.16
N LYS A 66 7.14 -17.41 0.95
CA LYS A 66 8.25 -17.41 -0.02
C LYS A 66 8.51 -16.00 -0.55
N THR A 67 9.74 -15.78 -0.99
CA THR A 67 10.18 -14.53 -1.63
C THR A 67 11.04 -14.85 -2.83
N GLU A 68 10.95 -14.00 -3.85
CA GLU A 68 11.71 -14.12 -5.08
C GLU A 68 13.02 -13.34 -4.98
N LEU A 69 13.98 -13.83 -4.18
CA LEU A 69 15.31 -13.21 -4.12
C LEU A 69 16.43 -14.16 -4.54
N ARG A 70 17.41 -13.58 -5.21
CA ARG A 70 18.57 -14.29 -5.80
C ARG A 70 19.68 -14.50 -4.77
N SER A 71 19.71 -13.73 -3.68
CA SER A 71 20.74 -13.82 -2.65
C SER A 71 20.26 -13.44 -1.24
N MET A 72 21.02 -13.90 -0.26
CA MET A 72 20.79 -13.69 1.17
C MET A 72 21.00 -12.24 1.61
N ASP A 73 22.08 -11.61 1.15
CA ASP A 73 22.46 -10.26 1.58
C ASP A 73 21.45 -9.22 1.07
N GLU A 74 20.94 -9.42 -0.14
CA GLU A 74 19.88 -8.61 -0.76
C GLU A 74 18.56 -8.68 0.01
N LEU A 75 18.22 -9.85 0.58
CA LEU A 75 17.05 -10.01 1.46
C LEU A 75 17.21 -9.16 2.74
N PHE A 76 18.40 -9.15 3.34
CA PHE A 76 18.68 -8.38 4.56
C PHE A 76 18.67 -6.87 4.32
N GLU A 77 19.33 -6.41 3.24
CA GLU A 77 19.30 -5.01 2.85
C GLU A 77 17.87 -4.57 2.54
N ARG A 78 17.08 -5.42 1.90
CA ARG A 78 15.69 -5.12 1.60
C ARG A 78 14.87 -4.93 2.87
N TYR A 79 14.93 -5.87 3.80
CA TYR A 79 14.17 -5.74 5.05
C TYR A 79 14.63 -4.57 5.91
N ALA A 80 15.92 -4.22 5.88
CA ALA A 80 16.42 -3.03 6.55
C ALA A 80 15.76 -1.75 6.02
N VAL A 81 15.63 -1.64 4.69
CA VAL A 81 15.01 -0.48 4.06
C VAL A 81 13.51 -0.47 4.31
N LEU A 82 12.81 -1.59 4.12
CA LEU A 82 11.39 -1.71 4.41
C LEU A 82 11.07 -1.35 5.86
N GLY A 83 11.91 -1.81 6.79
CA GLY A 83 11.78 -1.46 8.20
C GLY A 83 11.94 0.04 8.44
N SER A 84 12.73 0.76 7.64
CA SER A 84 13.00 2.20 7.81
C SER A 84 11.83 3.12 7.48
N ALA A 85 10.81 2.62 6.79
CA ALA A 85 9.52 3.27 6.55
C ALA A 85 8.38 2.28 6.83
N PRO A 86 8.11 1.93 8.11
CA PRO A 86 7.25 0.81 8.45
C PRO A 86 5.76 1.14 8.43
N ASP A 87 5.38 2.41 8.26
CA ASP A 87 4.03 2.90 8.52
C ASP A 87 2.98 2.27 7.58
N GLY A 88 3.26 2.19 6.27
CA GLY A 88 2.37 1.53 5.31
C GLY A 88 2.11 0.06 5.64
N GLN A 89 3.18 -0.68 5.98
CA GLN A 89 3.05 -2.09 6.35
C GLN A 89 2.29 -2.28 7.67
N ARG A 90 2.42 -1.32 8.60
CA ARG A 90 1.66 -1.30 9.83
C ARG A 90 0.18 -1.02 9.57
N ALA A 91 -0.15 -0.08 8.68
CA ALA A 91 -1.51 0.25 8.30
C ALA A 91 -2.24 -0.98 7.75
N VAL A 92 -1.62 -1.70 6.80
CA VAL A 92 -2.15 -2.95 6.24
C VAL A 92 -2.45 -4.00 7.32
N VAL A 93 -1.50 -4.23 8.24
CA VAL A 93 -1.71 -5.22 9.33
C VAL A 93 -2.84 -4.79 10.26
N VAL A 94 -2.93 -3.51 10.61
CA VAL A 94 -3.98 -2.98 11.49
C VAL A 94 -5.34 -3.12 10.82
N GLU A 95 -5.46 -2.68 9.56
CA GLU A 95 -6.70 -2.77 8.77
C GLU A 95 -7.18 -4.22 8.68
N GLU A 96 -6.29 -5.15 8.34
CA GLU A 96 -6.67 -6.56 8.20
C GLU A 96 -7.09 -7.19 9.54
N VAL A 97 -6.41 -6.87 10.63
CA VAL A 97 -6.81 -7.36 11.97
C VAL A 97 -8.16 -6.74 12.40
N GLU A 98 -8.40 -5.46 12.10
CA GLU A 98 -9.69 -4.81 12.36
C GLU A 98 -10.81 -5.41 11.52
N SER A 99 -10.56 -5.68 10.22
CA SER A 99 -11.50 -6.33 9.31
C SER A 99 -11.90 -7.72 9.83
N MET A 100 -10.93 -8.50 10.30
CA MET A 100 -11.13 -9.82 10.91
C MET A 100 -11.97 -9.72 12.19
N LEU A 101 -11.72 -8.71 13.02
CA LEU A 101 -12.50 -8.46 14.25
C LEU A 101 -13.95 -8.12 13.93
N VAL A 102 -14.18 -7.20 12.99
CA VAL A 102 -15.53 -6.82 12.54
C VAL A 102 -16.27 -8.03 11.99
N ALA A 103 -15.64 -8.81 11.11
CA ALA A 103 -16.22 -10.02 10.55
C ALA A 103 -16.57 -11.05 11.64
N ALA A 104 -15.69 -11.25 12.63
CA ALA A 104 -15.93 -12.16 13.75
C ALA A 104 -17.07 -11.68 14.67
N VAL A 105 -17.18 -10.37 14.90
CA VAL A 105 -18.30 -9.76 15.65
C VAL A 105 -19.62 -10.00 14.93
N LEU A 106 -19.70 -9.68 13.64
CA LEU A 106 -20.90 -9.87 12.83
C LEU A 106 -21.33 -11.35 12.76
N ARG A 107 -20.38 -12.25 12.49
CA ARG A 107 -20.63 -13.70 12.43
C ARG A 107 -21.04 -14.26 13.79
N GLY A 108 -20.35 -13.89 14.87
CA GLY A 108 -20.69 -14.34 16.22
C GLY A 108 -22.06 -13.85 16.68
N ALA A 109 -22.43 -12.61 16.34
CA ALA A 109 -23.77 -12.07 16.57
C ALA A 109 -24.85 -12.79 15.76
N ALA A 110 -24.59 -13.10 14.49
CA ALA A 110 -25.51 -13.85 13.64
C ALA A 110 -25.75 -15.28 14.14
N VAL A 111 -24.67 -16.02 14.44
CA VAL A 111 -24.75 -17.39 14.97
C VAL A 111 -25.47 -17.40 16.33
N SER A 112 -25.15 -16.45 17.20
CA SER A 112 -25.82 -16.31 18.50
C SER A 112 -27.31 -16.03 18.37
N SER A 113 -27.70 -15.22 17.38
CA SER A 113 -29.11 -14.95 17.07
C SER A 113 -29.83 -16.22 16.67
N VAL A 114 -29.22 -17.04 15.81
CA VAL A 114 -29.78 -18.34 15.38
C VAL A 114 -29.92 -19.30 16.57
N ILE A 115 -28.91 -19.40 17.43
CA ILE A 115 -28.94 -20.27 18.62
C ILE A 115 -30.06 -19.87 19.57
N VAL A 116 -30.17 -18.57 19.88
CA VAL A 116 -31.18 -18.07 20.82
C VAL A 116 -32.59 -18.17 20.22
N ALA A 117 -32.78 -17.75 18.97
CA ALA A 117 -34.07 -17.85 18.29
C ALA A 117 -34.52 -19.31 18.13
N GLY A 118 -33.61 -20.20 17.73
CA GLY A 118 -33.87 -21.63 17.65
C GLY A 118 -34.23 -22.25 19.00
N GLY A 119 -33.51 -21.87 20.06
CA GLY A 119 -33.82 -22.29 21.44
C GLY A 119 -35.18 -21.81 21.92
N VAL A 120 -35.55 -20.55 21.62
CA VAL A 120 -36.87 -19.99 21.95
C VAL A 120 -37.97 -20.71 21.19
N LEU A 121 -37.80 -20.94 19.88
CA LEU A 121 -38.76 -21.66 19.04
C LEU A 121 -38.96 -23.10 19.54
N LEU A 122 -37.88 -23.82 19.83
CA LEU A 122 -37.92 -25.17 20.39
C LEU A 122 -38.61 -25.22 21.76
N TRP A 123 -38.52 -24.15 22.55
CA TRP A 123 -39.19 -24.05 23.85
C TRP A 123 -40.68 -23.68 23.74
N TRP A 124 -41.05 -22.80 22.79
CA TRP A 124 -42.40 -22.26 22.68
C TRP A 124 -43.34 -23.09 21.80
N LEU A 125 -42.84 -23.69 20.71
CA LEU A 125 -43.64 -24.48 19.75
C LEU A 125 -44.33 -25.72 20.34
N PRO A 126 -43.74 -26.50 21.27
CA PRO A 126 -44.47 -27.55 21.96
C PRO A 126 -45.35 -26.89 23.02
N GLY A 127 -46.67 -26.86 22.84
CA GLY A 127 -47.60 -26.28 23.82
C GLY A 127 -47.43 -26.79 25.26
N ALA A 128 -48.05 -26.10 26.24
CA ALA A 128 -47.81 -26.31 27.68
C ALA A 128 -47.90 -27.78 28.14
N GLN A 129 -48.76 -28.59 27.52
CA GLN A 129 -48.89 -30.03 27.79
C GLN A 129 -47.65 -30.84 27.36
N ARG A 130 -47.07 -30.58 26.19
CA ARG A 130 -45.84 -31.26 25.72
C ARG A 130 -44.60 -30.85 26.52
N ARG A 131 -44.55 -29.61 27.04
CA ARG A 131 -43.47 -29.16 27.95
C ARG A 131 -43.44 -29.92 29.27
N ALA A 132 -44.63 -30.22 29.83
CA ALA A 132 -44.73 -31.03 31.04
C ALA A 132 -44.29 -32.47 30.80
N ASP A 133 -44.67 -33.04 29.65
CA ASP A 133 -44.30 -34.40 29.25
C ASP A 133 -42.79 -34.55 28.97
N LEU A 134 -42.17 -33.53 28.35
CA LEU A 134 -40.71 -33.44 28.16
C LEU A 134 -39.95 -33.33 29.49
N ARG A 135 -40.44 -32.56 30.47
CA ARG A 135 -39.81 -32.49 31.81
C ARG A 135 -39.91 -33.83 32.55
N GLY A 136 -41.01 -34.55 32.39
CA GLY A 136 -41.17 -35.92 32.89
C GLY A 136 -40.16 -36.88 32.26
N ARG A 137 -40.05 -36.85 30.93
CA ARG A 137 -39.13 -37.71 30.16
C ARG A 137 -37.66 -37.37 30.34
N VAL A 138 -37.28 -36.11 30.56
CA VAL A 138 -35.88 -35.72 30.89
C VAL A 138 -35.49 -36.26 32.27
N LYS A 139 -36.41 -36.25 33.25
CA LYS A 139 -36.19 -36.86 34.58
C LYS A 139 -35.99 -38.38 34.49
N GLU A 140 -36.69 -39.06 33.58
CA GLU A 140 -36.50 -40.50 33.30
C GLU A 140 -35.25 -40.78 32.44
N ALA A 141 -34.93 -39.89 31.49
CA ALA A 141 -33.79 -40.02 30.58
C ALA A 141 -32.43 -39.84 31.28
N VAL A 142 -32.35 -39.00 32.32
CA VAL A 142 -31.15 -38.93 33.20
C VAL A 142 -30.87 -40.29 33.88
N ARG A 143 -31.86 -41.19 33.94
CA ARG A 143 -31.74 -42.53 34.50
C ARG A 143 -31.40 -43.62 33.48
N THR A 144 -31.44 -43.36 32.17
CA THR A 144 -31.13 -44.36 31.13
C THR A 144 -30.41 -43.76 29.92
N ARG A 145 -29.25 -44.35 29.57
CA ARG A 145 -28.29 -43.91 28.52
C ARG A 145 -28.86 -43.63 27.12
N ARG A 146 -30.13 -43.92 26.82
CA ARG A 146 -30.73 -43.82 25.48
C ARG A 146 -31.57 -42.56 25.21
N GLY A 147 -31.88 -41.75 26.22
CA GLY A 147 -32.62 -40.48 26.03
C GLY A 147 -31.76 -39.30 25.57
N ILE A 148 -30.43 -39.46 25.57
CA ILE A 148 -29.45 -38.44 25.18
C ILE A 148 -29.46 -38.19 23.65
N THR A 149 -29.90 -39.17 22.85
CA THR A 149 -29.80 -39.13 21.39
C THR A 149 -30.82 -38.20 20.72
N THR A 150 -32.06 -38.10 21.21
CA THR A 150 -33.11 -37.31 20.52
C THR A 150 -33.08 -35.81 20.85
N ALA A 151 -32.71 -35.43 22.08
CA ALA A 151 -32.42 -34.03 22.41
C ALA A 151 -31.09 -33.57 21.79
N GLY A 152 -30.12 -34.47 21.65
CA GLY A 152 -28.86 -34.20 20.97
C GLY A 152 -29.03 -33.87 19.49
N VAL A 153 -29.93 -34.56 18.78
CA VAL A 153 -30.15 -34.33 17.34
C VAL A 153 -30.66 -32.92 17.02
N GLY A 154 -31.58 -32.35 17.81
CA GLY A 154 -32.07 -30.99 17.57
C GLY A 154 -31.01 -29.90 17.80
N VAL A 155 -30.16 -30.08 18.81
CA VAL A 155 -29.01 -29.20 19.07
C VAL A 155 -27.95 -29.35 17.98
N VAL A 156 -27.69 -30.58 17.53
CA VAL A 156 -26.77 -30.87 16.43
C VAL A 156 -27.27 -30.29 15.12
N THR A 157 -28.56 -30.32 14.80
CA THR A 157 -29.09 -29.72 13.56
C THR A 157 -29.00 -28.20 13.57
N VAL A 158 -29.25 -27.54 14.71
CA VAL A 158 -29.04 -26.08 14.85
C VAL A 158 -27.54 -25.74 14.77
N ALA A 159 -26.68 -26.55 15.37
CA ALA A 159 -25.23 -26.41 15.25
C ALA A 159 -24.75 -26.63 13.81
N VAL A 160 -25.30 -27.61 13.09
CA VAL A 160 -24.99 -27.90 11.68
C VAL A 160 -25.50 -26.79 10.76
N LEU A 161 -26.66 -26.19 11.04
CA LEU A 161 -27.16 -25.02 10.29
C LEU A 161 -26.34 -23.76 10.60
N ALA A 162 -25.89 -23.57 11.84
CA ALA A 162 -24.92 -22.53 12.19
C ALA A 162 -23.56 -22.73 11.50
N VAL A 163 -23.11 -23.99 11.38
CA VAL A 163 -21.91 -24.39 10.62
C VAL A 163 -22.11 -24.26 9.11
N ALA A 164 -23.34 -24.39 8.59
CA ALA A 164 -23.64 -24.18 7.18
C ALA A 164 -23.67 -22.69 6.79
N VAL A 165 -24.04 -21.80 7.73
CA VAL A 165 -23.88 -20.33 7.61
C VAL A 165 -22.41 -19.90 7.77
N TRP A 166 -21.56 -20.77 8.34
CA TRP A 166 -20.14 -20.55 8.62
C TRP A 166 -19.20 -20.88 7.45
N GLN A 167 -19.71 -21.25 6.26
CA GLN A 167 -18.82 -21.41 5.09
C GLN A 167 -18.11 -20.08 4.82
N PRO A 168 -16.76 -20.05 4.84
CA PRO A 168 -16.00 -18.84 4.57
C PRO A 168 -16.16 -18.52 3.08
N TRP A 169 -16.75 -17.37 2.78
CA TRP A 169 -16.65 -16.77 1.46
C TRP A 169 -15.27 -16.12 1.44
N GLY A 170 -14.25 -16.93 1.13
CA GLY A 170 -12.93 -16.46 0.77
C GLY A 170 -12.79 -16.65 -0.73
N GLU A 171 -12.40 -15.59 -1.43
CA GLU A 171 -12.13 -15.64 -2.87
C GLU A 171 -11.06 -16.69 -3.17
N PRO A 172 -11.25 -17.53 -4.20
CA PRO A 172 -10.24 -18.49 -4.60
C PRO A 172 -9.18 -17.79 -5.47
N GLY A 173 -8.04 -17.44 -4.88
CA GLY A 173 -6.92 -16.93 -5.67
C GLY A 173 -5.70 -16.52 -4.84
N ALA A 174 -4.93 -17.48 -4.35
CA ALA A 174 -3.46 -17.38 -4.16
C ALA A 174 -2.92 -18.70 -3.57
N PRO A 175 -1.74 -19.19 -3.97
CA PRO A 175 -1.13 -20.38 -3.41
C PRO A 175 -0.78 -20.19 -1.92
N ALA A 176 -1.15 -21.16 -1.09
CA ALA A 176 -0.91 -21.11 0.35
C ALA A 176 0.60 -21.05 0.68
N ALA A 177 1.00 -20.07 1.52
CA ALA A 177 2.29 -20.09 2.20
C ALA A 177 2.50 -21.47 2.88
N ASP A 178 3.71 -22.02 2.78
CA ASP A 178 4.03 -23.34 3.32
C ASP A 178 3.73 -23.38 4.82
N LYS A 179 2.63 -24.06 5.21
CA LYS A 179 2.20 -24.25 6.61
C LYS A 179 3.19 -25.06 7.45
N GLU A 180 4.34 -25.43 6.90
CA GLU A 180 5.38 -26.27 7.52
C GLU A 180 6.59 -25.48 8.06
N ALA A 181 6.62 -24.15 7.97
CA ALA A 181 7.61 -23.34 8.68
C ALA A 181 7.32 -23.36 10.20
N GLY A 182 7.79 -24.42 10.88
CA GLY A 182 7.73 -24.51 12.35
C GLY A 182 8.60 -23.43 13.01
N PRO A 183 8.27 -23.01 14.24
CA PRO A 183 9.00 -21.96 14.95
C PRO A 183 10.49 -22.29 15.09
N VAL A 184 11.35 -21.30 14.84
CA VAL A 184 12.80 -21.47 14.98
C VAL A 184 13.15 -21.75 16.44
N ALA A 185 13.96 -22.78 16.69
CA ALA A 185 14.33 -23.18 18.04
C ALA A 185 15.23 -22.14 18.72
N GLY A 186 14.90 -21.73 19.95
CA GLY A 186 15.69 -20.78 20.74
C GLY A 186 14.85 -19.94 21.71
N ASP A 187 15.52 -19.23 22.62
CA ASP A 187 14.90 -18.23 23.49
C ASP A 187 14.92 -16.85 22.83
N TRP A 188 13.90 -16.04 23.12
CA TRP A 188 13.86 -14.64 22.70
C TRP A 188 14.93 -13.82 23.41
N THR A 189 15.69 -13.04 22.66
CA THR A 189 16.78 -12.21 23.17
C THR A 189 16.60 -10.78 22.69
N PRO A 190 16.79 -9.75 23.54
CA PRO A 190 16.77 -8.35 23.10
C PRO A 190 17.75 -8.10 21.95
N LEU A 191 17.35 -7.30 20.96
CA LEU A 191 18.17 -7.02 19.78
C LEU A 191 19.54 -6.44 20.15
N ALA A 192 19.60 -5.58 21.17
CA ALA A 192 20.84 -5.01 21.69
C ALA A 192 21.80 -6.07 22.24
N ASP A 193 21.29 -7.06 22.96
CA ASP A 193 22.09 -8.16 23.49
C ASP A 193 22.58 -9.09 22.36
N PHE A 194 21.74 -9.31 21.35
CA PHE A 194 22.07 -10.11 20.18
C PHE A 194 23.20 -9.48 19.33
N LEU A 195 23.12 -8.16 19.08
CA LEU A 195 24.13 -7.43 18.29
C LEU A 195 25.38 -7.09 19.08
N GLY A 196 25.29 -7.05 20.41
CA GLY A 196 26.35 -6.66 21.34
C GLY A 196 26.71 -5.18 21.27
N ALA A 197 27.53 -4.72 22.22
CA ALA A 197 27.82 -3.29 22.44
C ALA A 197 28.55 -2.56 21.29
N GLU A 198 29.02 -3.29 20.27
CA GLU A 198 29.73 -2.70 19.11
C GLU A 198 28.76 -2.01 18.13
N ILE A 199 27.47 -2.37 18.16
CA ILE A 199 26.47 -1.85 17.22
C ILE A 199 25.36 -1.19 18.02
N PRO A 200 25.25 0.14 17.99
CA PRO A 200 24.19 0.84 18.71
C PRO A 200 22.83 0.54 18.08
N VAL A 201 21.91 0.05 18.90
CA VAL A 201 20.51 -0.15 18.52
C VAL A 201 19.74 1.14 18.83
N PRO A 202 18.95 1.69 17.87
CA PRO A 202 18.10 2.85 18.10
C PRO A 202 17.09 2.62 19.22
N GLU A 203 16.66 3.70 19.86
CA GLU A 203 15.69 3.65 20.96
C GLU A 203 14.35 3.04 20.50
N GLU A 204 13.95 3.26 19.25
CA GLU A 204 12.70 2.72 18.70
C GLU A 204 12.74 1.19 18.51
N LEU A 205 13.94 0.62 18.43
CA LEU A 205 14.16 -0.83 18.34
C LEU A 205 14.52 -1.45 19.71
N ALA A 206 14.45 -0.69 20.80
CA ALA A 206 14.82 -1.16 22.13
C ALA A 206 13.95 -2.33 22.63
N ASP A 207 12.67 -2.32 22.28
CA ASP A 207 11.69 -3.35 22.66
C ASP A 207 11.65 -4.52 21.66
N VAL A 208 12.53 -4.51 20.65
CA VAL A 208 12.61 -5.57 19.64
C VAL A 208 13.43 -6.74 20.18
N GLU A 209 12.84 -7.92 20.13
CA GLU A 209 13.48 -9.17 20.50
C GLU A 209 13.59 -10.09 19.27
N VAL A 210 14.68 -10.84 19.21
CA VAL A 210 14.97 -11.77 18.12
C VAL A 210 15.11 -13.20 18.62
N ARG A 211 14.74 -14.17 17.78
CA ARG A 211 14.85 -15.60 18.06
C ARG A 211 15.26 -16.37 16.81
N GLY A 212 16.43 -16.99 16.83
CA GLY A 212 16.92 -17.83 15.73
C GLY A 212 18.12 -18.68 16.14
N ASP A 213 18.74 -19.39 15.19
CA ASP A 213 20.05 -20.05 15.39
C ASP A 213 21.15 -18.97 15.50
N ALA A 214 21.11 -18.31 16.66
CA ALA A 214 21.72 -17.03 16.98
C ALA A 214 23.24 -17.08 17.20
N TYR A 215 23.85 -18.25 17.01
CA TYR A 215 25.28 -18.47 17.27
C TYR A 215 26.16 -18.44 16.01
N ALA A 216 25.58 -18.35 14.82
CA ALA A 216 26.35 -18.16 13.60
C ALA A 216 26.81 -16.69 13.48
N ASN A 217 28.13 -16.46 13.58
CA ASN A 217 28.75 -15.14 13.36
C ASN A 217 28.33 -14.46 12.04
N GLN A 218 27.91 -15.25 11.03
CA GLN A 218 27.36 -14.74 9.77
C GLN A 218 26.00 -14.06 9.96
N THR A 219 25.04 -14.70 10.63
CA THR A 219 23.71 -14.11 10.87
C THR A 219 23.81 -12.81 11.66
N ARG A 220 24.66 -12.75 12.70
CA ARG A 220 24.89 -11.51 13.45
C ARG A 220 25.45 -10.38 12.59
N ARG A 221 26.39 -10.68 11.67
CA ARG A 221 26.95 -9.69 10.73
C ARG A 221 25.92 -9.17 9.73
N LEU A 222 24.99 -10.02 9.31
CA LEU A 222 23.93 -9.61 8.38
C LEU A 222 22.87 -8.75 9.08
N VAL A 223 22.41 -9.14 10.27
CA VAL A 223 21.51 -8.30 11.08
C VAL A 223 22.18 -6.98 11.46
N ALA A 224 23.48 -7.00 11.79
CA ALA A 224 24.29 -5.82 12.01
C ALA A 224 24.28 -4.85 10.81
N SER A 225 24.54 -5.38 9.61
CA SER A 225 24.54 -4.61 8.36
C SER A 225 23.16 -4.05 8.04
N ALA A 226 22.11 -4.82 8.33
CA ALA A 226 20.73 -4.39 8.17
C ALA A 226 20.40 -3.22 9.11
N VAL A 227 20.75 -3.31 10.40
CA VAL A 227 20.52 -2.21 11.37
C VAL A 227 21.33 -0.96 11.02
N ASP A 228 22.59 -1.11 10.57
CA ASP A 228 23.39 0.02 10.10
C ASP A 228 22.76 0.69 8.87
N THR A 229 22.29 -0.10 7.91
CA THR A 229 21.59 0.40 6.71
C THR A 229 20.30 1.12 7.06
N TYR A 230 19.49 0.53 7.94
CA TYR A 230 18.28 1.15 8.49
C TYR A 230 18.59 2.50 9.13
N ASN A 231 19.57 2.53 10.06
CA ASN A 231 19.97 3.76 10.77
C ASN A 231 20.45 4.83 9.81
N SER A 232 21.30 4.43 8.88
CA SER A 232 21.91 5.32 7.90
C SER A 232 20.86 5.92 6.97
N SER A 233 19.93 5.10 6.46
CA SER A 233 18.81 5.51 5.59
C SER A 233 17.85 6.44 6.32
N ARG A 234 17.36 6.03 7.50
CA ARG A 234 16.43 6.81 8.32
C ARG A 234 17.02 8.16 8.71
N THR A 235 18.23 8.17 9.28
CA THR A 235 18.93 9.40 9.66
C THR A 235 19.18 10.32 8.47
N PHE A 236 19.36 9.76 7.26
CA PHE A 236 19.53 10.58 6.05
C PHE A 236 18.24 11.30 5.71
N TYR A 237 17.11 10.59 5.59
CA TYR A 237 15.83 11.20 5.23
C TYR A 237 15.28 12.12 6.33
N GLU A 238 15.42 11.77 7.62
CA GLU A 238 15.08 12.68 8.74
C GLU A 238 15.82 14.02 8.64
N LYS A 239 17.12 13.99 8.31
CA LYS A 239 17.93 15.21 8.12
C LYS A 239 17.53 16.00 6.89
N VAL A 240 16.99 15.35 5.86
CA VAL A 240 16.50 16.01 4.66
C VAL A 240 15.17 16.68 4.95
N VAL A 241 14.22 15.96 5.55
CA VAL A 241 12.92 16.48 5.98
C VAL A 241 13.08 17.70 6.88
N ALA A 242 14.01 17.65 7.84
CA ALA A 242 14.29 18.78 8.73
C ALA A 242 14.78 20.07 8.03
N LYS A 243 15.23 19.99 6.77
CA LYS A 243 15.67 21.14 5.96
C LYS A 243 14.58 21.67 5.02
N VAL A 244 13.47 20.94 4.85
CA VAL A 244 12.41 21.33 3.92
C VAL A 244 11.84 22.73 4.25
N PRO A 245 11.61 23.11 5.52
CA PRO A 245 11.12 24.46 5.85
C PRO A 245 12.10 25.60 5.49
N ASP A 246 13.37 25.29 5.20
CA ASP A 246 14.36 26.28 4.76
C ASP A 246 14.34 26.50 3.23
N LEU A 247 13.54 25.72 2.49
CA LEU A 247 13.42 25.86 1.04
C LEU A 247 12.68 27.13 0.65
N ALA A 248 13.16 27.77 -0.41
CA ALA A 248 12.49 28.91 -1.02
C ALA A 248 11.36 28.44 -1.96
N LEU A 249 10.35 27.76 -1.41
CA LEU A 249 9.14 27.39 -2.14
C LEU A 249 8.21 28.59 -2.28
N ARG A 250 7.51 28.68 -3.40
CA ARG A 250 6.55 29.75 -3.64
C ARG A 250 5.29 29.49 -2.83
N GLU A 251 4.87 30.48 -2.05
CA GLU A 251 3.56 30.46 -1.42
C GLU A 251 2.45 30.57 -2.49
N PRO A 252 1.46 29.66 -2.51
CA PRO A 252 0.30 29.78 -3.39
C PRO A 252 -0.60 30.96 -2.95
N GLY A 253 -1.22 31.62 -3.92
CA GLY A 253 -2.27 32.61 -3.69
C GLY A 253 -3.58 31.97 -3.22
N GLU A 254 -4.52 32.79 -2.74
CA GLU A 254 -5.79 32.31 -2.15
C GLU A 254 -6.65 31.47 -3.12
N ASP A 255 -6.57 31.76 -4.42
CA ASP A 255 -7.31 31.07 -5.47
C ASP A 255 -6.45 30.03 -6.23
N GLU A 256 -5.24 29.75 -5.75
CA GLU A 256 -4.33 28.79 -6.39
C GLU A 256 -4.36 27.44 -5.68
N THR A 257 -4.28 26.36 -6.46
CA THR A 257 -4.17 24.99 -5.99
C THR A 257 -2.80 24.43 -6.37
N VAL A 258 -2.13 23.73 -5.47
CA VAL A 258 -0.83 23.11 -5.76
C VAL A 258 -0.98 21.59 -5.74
N SER A 259 -0.40 20.92 -6.73
CA SER A 259 -0.21 19.47 -6.70
C SER A 259 1.25 19.12 -6.75
N VAL A 260 1.67 18.13 -5.95
CA VAL A 260 3.01 17.54 -6.05
C VAL A 260 3.03 16.51 -7.18
N LEU A 261 4.08 16.50 -7.99
CA LEU A 261 4.34 15.52 -9.04
C LEU A 261 5.48 14.61 -8.60
N VAL A 262 5.21 13.30 -8.64
CA VAL A 262 6.20 12.23 -8.42
C VAL A 262 6.26 11.31 -9.64
N SER A 263 7.41 10.68 -9.85
CA SER A 263 7.60 9.65 -10.89
C SER A 263 8.88 8.87 -10.62
N ASP A 264 8.99 7.66 -11.18
CA ASP A 264 10.19 6.84 -11.12
C ASP A 264 10.68 6.66 -9.67
N ARG A 265 9.78 6.26 -8.76
CA ARG A 265 10.10 5.98 -7.36
C ARG A 265 10.89 4.68 -7.22
N HIS A 266 10.64 3.67 -8.06
CA HIS A 266 11.35 2.38 -8.11
C HIS A 266 11.55 1.79 -6.69
N ASP A 267 10.45 1.70 -5.93
CA ASP A 267 10.40 1.20 -4.56
C ASP A 267 11.12 2.03 -3.48
N ASN A 268 11.54 3.26 -3.78
CA ASN A 268 12.18 4.11 -2.77
C ASN A 268 11.19 4.77 -1.81
N VAL A 269 10.72 3.99 -0.83
CA VAL A 269 9.83 4.44 0.24
C VAL A 269 10.41 5.52 1.16
N GLY A 270 11.74 5.67 1.21
CA GLY A 270 12.38 6.69 2.03
C GLY A 270 12.09 8.12 1.54
N MET A 271 11.95 8.28 0.21
CA MET A 271 11.64 9.56 -0.42
C MET A 271 10.21 10.02 -0.16
N ASP A 272 9.28 9.13 0.17
CA ASP A 272 7.87 9.50 0.40
C ASP A 272 7.72 10.47 1.58
N SER A 273 8.55 10.33 2.62
CA SER A 273 8.61 11.28 3.73
C SER A 273 9.10 12.67 3.31
N VAL A 274 10.01 12.73 2.33
CA VAL A 274 10.52 13.97 1.75
C VAL A 274 9.48 14.59 0.82
N VAL A 275 8.80 13.78 0.01
CA VAL A 275 7.66 14.19 -0.83
C VAL A 275 6.57 14.80 0.03
N ARG A 276 6.16 14.12 1.11
CA ARG A 276 5.18 14.64 2.08
C ARG A 276 5.59 16.00 2.63
N ALA A 277 6.82 16.12 3.11
CA ALA A 277 7.31 17.38 3.68
C ALA A 277 7.31 18.51 2.65
N ILE A 278 7.73 18.24 1.41
CA ILE A 278 7.72 19.23 0.31
C ILE A 278 6.29 19.60 -0.08
N ALA A 279 5.38 18.63 -0.12
CA ALA A 279 3.97 18.85 -0.38
C ALA A 279 3.34 19.75 0.68
N ASP A 280 3.57 19.47 1.97
CA ASP A 280 3.08 20.27 3.09
C ASP A 280 3.63 21.71 3.05
N GLU A 281 4.95 21.87 2.87
CA GLU A 281 5.59 23.19 2.81
C GLU A 281 5.17 23.97 1.56
N GLY A 282 4.97 23.29 0.44
CA GLY A 282 4.49 23.87 -0.82
C GLY A 282 2.99 24.18 -0.84
N GLY A 283 2.25 23.83 0.22
CA GLY A 283 0.80 24.01 0.29
C GLY A 283 0.02 23.14 -0.70
N ALA A 284 0.55 21.95 -1.03
CA ALA A 284 -0.09 21.04 -1.96
C ALA A 284 -1.36 20.42 -1.37
N THR A 285 -2.39 20.32 -2.19
CA THR A 285 -3.66 19.63 -1.85
C THR A 285 -3.90 18.40 -2.73
N GLY A 286 -3.00 18.13 -3.68
CA GLY A 286 -3.08 16.98 -4.57
C GLY A 286 -1.72 16.36 -4.86
N ILE A 287 -1.73 15.12 -5.34
CA ILE A 287 -0.57 14.40 -5.85
C ILE A 287 -0.86 13.81 -7.23
N LEU A 288 0.06 14.04 -8.15
CA LEU A 288 0.10 13.45 -9.49
C LEU A 288 1.23 12.44 -9.51
N ASP A 289 0.89 11.18 -9.71
CA ASP A 289 1.84 10.09 -9.83
C ASP A 289 1.99 9.68 -11.30
N ALA A 290 3.18 9.91 -11.85
CA ALA A 290 3.51 9.57 -13.23
C ALA A 290 4.14 8.17 -13.37
N GLY A 291 4.00 7.30 -12.38
CA GLY A 291 4.30 5.87 -12.49
C GLY A 291 5.78 5.52 -12.40
N ASP A 292 6.07 4.23 -12.61
CA ASP A 292 7.29 3.53 -12.20
C ASP A 292 7.49 3.60 -10.66
N ASP A 293 6.41 3.28 -9.93
CA ASP A 293 6.43 3.17 -8.47
C ASP A 293 7.11 1.91 -7.99
N THR A 294 7.02 0.88 -8.81
CA THR A 294 7.59 -0.44 -8.58
C THR A 294 8.72 -0.70 -9.56
N SER A 295 9.58 -1.65 -9.23
CA SER A 295 10.66 -2.04 -10.13
C SER A 295 10.20 -3.04 -11.20
N THR A 296 9.14 -3.80 -10.90
CA THR A 296 8.71 -4.93 -11.72
C THR A 296 7.20 -5.14 -11.82
N GLY A 297 6.37 -4.38 -11.11
CA GLY A 297 4.91 -4.56 -11.03
C GLY A 297 4.45 -5.80 -10.26
N SER A 298 5.35 -6.43 -9.51
CA SER A 298 5.04 -7.67 -8.81
C SER A 298 4.18 -7.39 -7.58
N GLU A 299 3.29 -8.32 -7.22
CA GLU A 299 2.42 -8.21 -6.03
C GLU A 299 3.20 -7.92 -4.74
N TRP A 300 4.44 -8.38 -4.67
CA TRP A 300 5.31 -8.14 -3.52
C TRP A 300 5.71 -6.66 -3.35
N GLU A 301 5.67 -5.86 -4.41
CA GLU A 301 6.09 -4.44 -4.42
C GLU A 301 4.98 -3.49 -3.92
N THR A 302 3.83 -4.03 -3.54
CA THR A 302 2.70 -3.29 -2.95
C THR A 302 3.10 -2.45 -1.72
N PHE A 303 4.14 -2.83 -0.98
CA PHE A 303 4.66 -2.01 0.11
C PHE A 303 5.09 -0.59 -0.33
N SER A 304 5.55 -0.45 -1.57
CA SER A 304 5.97 0.84 -2.13
C SER A 304 4.74 1.72 -2.35
N LEU A 305 3.65 1.11 -2.80
CA LEU A 305 2.36 1.77 -3.05
C LEU A 305 1.68 2.16 -1.73
N ASP A 306 1.78 1.31 -0.70
CA ASP A 306 1.30 1.61 0.66
C ASP A 306 1.99 2.85 1.22
N SER A 307 3.31 2.90 1.12
CA SER A 307 4.11 4.02 1.62
C SER A 307 3.76 5.34 0.93
N LEU A 308 3.57 5.32 -0.40
CA LEU A 308 3.12 6.51 -1.13
C LEU A 308 1.70 6.92 -0.74
N THR A 309 0.80 5.94 -0.61
CA THR A 309 -0.60 6.16 -0.25
C THR A 309 -0.72 6.83 1.11
N ASP A 310 0.07 6.36 2.09
CA ASP A 310 0.17 6.93 3.44
C ASP A 310 0.77 8.34 3.42
N ALA A 311 1.87 8.55 2.69
CA ALA A 311 2.48 9.87 2.55
C ALA A 311 1.53 10.87 1.86
N SER A 312 0.58 10.37 1.08
CA SER A 312 -0.41 11.17 0.37
C SER A 312 -1.73 11.32 1.13
N ASP A 313 -1.80 10.94 2.41
CA ASP A 313 -3.03 11.07 3.19
C ASP A 313 -3.54 12.53 3.24
N GLY A 314 -4.83 12.71 2.99
CA GLY A 314 -5.48 14.01 2.89
C GLY A 314 -5.24 14.80 1.60
N LEU A 315 -4.49 14.26 0.63
CA LEU A 315 -4.34 14.83 -0.71
C LEU A 315 -5.33 14.17 -1.69
N ASP A 316 -5.74 14.92 -2.72
CA ASP A 316 -6.38 14.33 -3.90
C ASP A 316 -5.35 13.55 -4.72
N LYS A 317 -5.71 12.35 -5.19
CA LYS A 317 -4.75 11.35 -5.69
C LYS A 317 -5.05 10.95 -7.14
N TRP A 318 -4.12 11.20 -8.07
CA TRP A 318 -4.22 10.75 -9.46
C TRP A 318 -2.96 10.03 -9.89
N ALA A 319 -3.10 8.95 -10.66
CA ALA A 319 -1.96 8.13 -11.08
C ALA A 319 -2.09 7.65 -12.53
N VAL A 320 -0.95 7.42 -13.17
CA VAL A 320 -0.79 6.54 -14.34
C VAL A 320 0.30 5.53 -14.04
N THR A 321 0.18 4.32 -14.58
CA THR A 321 1.23 3.30 -14.41
C THR A 321 2.34 3.47 -15.43
N GLY A 322 3.57 3.23 -14.99
CA GLY A 322 4.77 3.27 -15.83
C GLY A 322 5.06 1.94 -16.54
N ASN A 323 6.20 1.88 -17.23
CA ASN A 323 6.57 0.65 -17.94
C ASN A 323 7.13 -0.44 -17.02
N HIS A 324 7.61 -0.08 -15.83
CA HIS A 324 8.05 -1.01 -14.79
C HIS A 324 6.90 -1.54 -13.92
N ASP A 325 5.76 -0.84 -13.90
CA ASP A 325 4.53 -1.26 -13.24
C ASP A 325 3.81 -2.33 -14.07
N HIS A 326 4.44 -3.50 -14.17
CA HIS A 326 4.01 -4.55 -15.07
C HIS A 326 2.68 -5.20 -14.68
N GLY A 327 1.82 -5.42 -15.68
CA GLY A 327 0.53 -6.06 -15.48
C GLY A 327 -0.50 -5.15 -14.79
N PRO A 328 -1.67 -5.70 -14.42
CA PRO A 328 -2.75 -4.92 -13.83
C PRO A 328 -2.52 -4.59 -12.34
N THR A 329 -1.60 -5.31 -11.68
CA THR A 329 -1.41 -5.29 -10.22
C THR A 329 -1.29 -3.90 -9.63
N VAL A 330 -0.39 -3.06 -10.15
CA VAL A 330 -0.11 -1.73 -9.58
C VAL A 330 -1.32 -0.80 -9.73
N GLY A 331 -1.90 -0.74 -10.93
CA GLY A 331 -3.07 0.10 -11.20
C GLY A 331 -4.29 -0.33 -10.40
N ASP A 332 -4.59 -1.63 -10.36
CA ASP A 332 -5.70 -2.17 -9.57
C ASP A 332 -5.50 -1.88 -8.08
N TYR A 333 -4.28 -2.06 -7.57
CA TYR A 333 -3.96 -1.80 -6.17
C TYR A 333 -4.11 -0.31 -5.81
N LEU A 334 -3.59 0.61 -6.64
CA LEU A 334 -3.76 2.04 -6.42
C LEU A 334 -5.24 2.45 -6.44
N ALA A 335 -6.02 1.90 -7.37
CA ALA A 335 -7.47 2.15 -7.42
C ALA A 335 -8.19 1.66 -6.14
N ASP A 336 -7.82 0.48 -5.63
CA ASP A 336 -8.35 -0.04 -4.37
C ASP A 336 -7.95 0.83 -3.15
N GLN A 337 -6.78 1.48 -3.22
CA GLN A 337 -6.32 2.48 -2.23
C GLN A 337 -6.93 3.88 -2.42
N GLY A 338 -7.92 4.02 -3.32
CA GLY A 338 -8.67 5.25 -3.53
C GLY A 338 -8.00 6.27 -4.46
N TRP A 339 -7.00 5.87 -5.23
CA TRP A 339 -6.43 6.71 -6.27
C TRP A 339 -7.34 6.77 -7.50
N THR A 340 -7.36 7.92 -8.18
CA THR A 340 -7.94 8.05 -9.52
C THR A 340 -6.90 7.62 -10.55
N VAL A 341 -6.93 6.35 -10.94
CA VAL A 341 -6.02 5.80 -11.95
C VAL A 341 -6.54 6.12 -13.36
N LEU A 342 -5.75 6.86 -14.14
CA LEU A 342 -6.17 7.35 -15.46
C LEU A 342 -5.96 6.28 -16.54
N ASP A 343 -7.02 5.95 -17.27
CA ASP A 343 -7.08 4.84 -18.24
C ASP A 343 -7.55 5.27 -19.65
N GLY A 344 -7.58 6.58 -19.90
CA GLY A 344 -7.98 7.19 -21.17
C GLY A 344 -9.31 7.93 -21.11
N GLU A 345 -9.88 8.12 -19.93
CA GLU A 345 -11.02 9.01 -19.71
C GLU A 345 -10.56 10.39 -19.20
N VAL A 346 -11.31 11.44 -19.55
CA VAL A 346 -11.10 12.79 -19.00
C VAL A 346 -11.78 12.86 -17.65
N VAL A 347 -11.05 13.27 -16.62
CA VAL A 347 -11.54 13.35 -15.24
C VAL A 347 -11.29 14.72 -14.62
N ASP A 348 -11.96 14.99 -13.51
CA ASP A 348 -11.69 16.18 -12.70
C ASP A 348 -10.27 16.14 -12.11
N GLY A 349 -9.60 17.28 -12.15
CA GLY A 349 -8.21 17.47 -11.72
C GLY A 349 -8.04 18.58 -10.68
N PRO A 350 -6.77 18.92 -10.36
CA PRO A 350 -6.43 19.94 -9.39
C PRO A 350 -7.06 21.31 -9.68
N GLY A 351 -7.59 21.98 -8.66
CA GLY A 351 -8.09 23.36 -8.79
C GLY A 351 -9.25 23.52 -9.78
N GLY A 352 -10.07 22.48 -9.96
CA GLY A 352 -11.17 22.46 -10.92
C GLY A 352 -10.71 22.31 -12.38
N SER A 353 -9.47 21.87 -12.60
CA SER A 353 -8.95 21.55 -13.92
C SER A 353 -9.46 20.20 -14.42
N THR A 354 -9.03 19.80 -15.61
CA THR A 354 -9.27 18.46 -16.16
C THR A 354 -7.95 17.72 -16.36
N LEU A 355 -7.99 16.40 -16.15
CA LEU A 355 -6.89 15.48 -16.37
C LEU A 355 -7.24 14.45 -17.43
N LEU A 356 -6.22 14.02 -18.17
CA LEU A 356 -6.27 12.85 -19.04
C LEU A 356 -4.94 12.12 -18.92
N GLY A 357 -4.97 10.79 -18.97
CA GLY A 357 -3.79 9.97 -18.91
C GLY A 357 -4.10 8.55 -19.36
N VAL A 358 -3.05 7.78 -19.66
CA VAL A 358 -3.13 6.35 -19.95
C VAL A 358 -1.91 5.64 -19.37
N PRO A 359 -2.03 4.35 -19.02
CA PRO A 359 -0.89 3.50 -18.70
C PRO A 359 0.17 3.50 -19.81
N ASP A 360 1.45 3.40 -19.44
CA ASP A 360 2.51 3.23 -20.44
C ASP A 360 2.32 1.88 -21.18
N PRO A 361 2.19 1.89 -22.51
CA PRO A 361 1.92 0.68 -23.27
C PRO A 361 3.12 -0.27 -23.36
N ARG A 362 4.32 0.13 -22.92
CA ARG A 362 5.55 -0.67 -22.96
C ARG A 362 5.74 -1.57 -21.75
N THR A 363 4.68 -1.81 -20.97
CA THR A 363 4.70 -2.67 -19.77
C THR A 363 5.60 -3.90 -19.93
N SER A 364 6.70 -3.94 -19.16
CA SER A 364 7.72 -4.97 -19.24
C SER A 364 8.21 -5.30 -17.83
N GLY A 365 8.13 -6.57 -17.42
CA GLY A 365 8.70 -7.03 -16.15
C GLY A 365 10.24 -7.04 -16.15
N LEU A 366 10.87 -7.89 -15.34
CA LEU A 366 12.35 -8.02 -15.26
C LEU A 366 12.98 -8.50 -16.57
N GLY A 367 13.25 -7.57 -17.50
CA GLY A 367 13.98 -7.78 -18.75
C GLY A 367 13.39 -6.97 -19.90
N ASN A 368 14.13 -6.86 -21.01
CA ASN A 368 13.67 -6.12 -22.21
C ASN A 368 12.61 -6.89 -23.03
N TRP A 369 11.84 -7.79 -22.40
CA TRP A 369 10.90 -8.67 -23.06
C TRP A 369 9.50 -8.09 -22.91
N ILE A 370 8.94 -7.64 -24.04
CA ILE A 370 7.54 -7.26 -24.15
C ILE A 370 6.78 -8.53 -24.54
N ASP A 371 6.06 -9.15 -23.61
CA ASP A 371 5.38 -10.44 -23.84
C ASP A 371 4.17 -10.33 -24.78
N GLU A 372 3.63 -9.14 -25.00
CA GLU A 372 2.49 -8.91 -25.89
C GLU A 372 2.78 -7.90 -27.01
N LYS A 373 2.30 -8.18 -28.22
CA LYS A 373 2.16 -7.15 -29.26
C LYS A 373 1.00 -6.23 -28.89
N GLY A 374 1.24 -5.37 -27.89
CA GLY A 374 0.31 -4.34 -27.44
C GLY A 374 0.24 -3.15 -28.40
N VAL A 375 -0.49 -2.12 -27.97
CA VAL A 375 -0.57 -0.81 -28.62
C VAL A 375 0.84 -0.20 -28.63
N THR A 376 1.25 0.40 -29.74
CA THR A 376 2.54 1.12 -29.79
C THR A 376 2.43 2.46 -29.06
N LEU A 377 3.57 3.02 -28.62
CA LEU A 377 3.58 4.40 -28.07
C LEU A 377 2.96 5.41 -29.05
N GLU A 378 3.17 5.24 -30.36
CA GLU A 378 2.62 6.12 -31.37
C GLU A 378 1.09 6.00 -31.43
N GLU A 379 0.54 4.79 -31.50
CA GLU A 379 -0.91 4.55 -31.48
C GLU A 379 -1.56 5.03 -30.17
N ALA A 380 -0.89 4.85 -29.02
CA ALA A 380 -1.39 5.34 -27.74
C ALA A 380 -1.41 6.88 -27.69
N GLY A 381 -0.35 7.53 -28.20
CA GLY A 381 -0.26 8.98 -28.31
C GLY A 381 -1.30 9.57 -29.29
N GLU A 382 -1.55 8.92 -30.42
CA GLU A 382 -2.60 9.32 -31.36
C GLU A 382 -3.99 9.24 -30.71
N LYS A 383 -4.29 8.14 -30.02
CA LYS A 383 -5.56 7.96 -29.31
C LYS A 383 -5.76 9.00 -28.22
N LEU A 384 -4.72 9.29 -27.43
CA LEU A 384 -4.74 10.35 -26.42
C LEU A 384 -5.05 11.72 -27.04
N ALA A 385 -4.42 12.03 -28.18
CA ALA A 385 -4.65 13.28 -28.88
C ALA A 385 -6.09 13.39 -29.42
N ASP A 386 -6.65 12.29 -29.96
CA ASP A 386 -8.03 12.24 -30.42
C ASP A 386 -9.01 12.55 -29.27
N ILE A 387 -8.81 11.94 -28.10
CA ILE A 387 -9.66 12.13 -26.92
C ILE A 387 -9.55 13.58 -26.40
N ALA A 388 -8.34 14.09 -26.24
CA ALA A 388 -8.11 15.46 -25.77
C ALA A 388 -8.73 16.50 -26.72
N CYS A 389 -8.60 16.31 -28.04
CA CYS A 389 -9.20 17.22 -29.02
C CYS A 389 -10.72 17.15 -29.03
N ALA A 390 -11.32 15.96 -28.93
CA ALA A 390 -12.76 15.81 -28.82
C ALA A 390 -13.31 16.51 -27.56
N SER A 391 -12.67 16.30 -26.41
CA SER A 391 -13.04 16.94 -25.15
C SER A 391 -12.96 18.47 -25.21
N LYS A 392 -11.93 19.01 -25.89
CA LYS A 392 -11.84 20.45 -26.18
C LYS A 392 -12.98 20.96 -27.07
N GLU A 393 -13.38 20.20 -28.09
CA GLU A 393 -14.51 20.57 -28.97
C GLU A 393 -15.85 20.57 -28.21
N GLU A 394 -15.98 19.74 -27.18
CA GLU A 394 -17.14 19.65 -26.29
C GLU A 394 -17.16 20.74 -25.20
N GLY A 395 -16.08 21.53 -25.08
CA GLY A 395 -15.99 22.66 -24.16
C GLY A 395 -15.27 22.38 -22.85
N GLU A 396 -14.63 21.21 -22.72
CA GLU A 396 -13.91 20.76 -21.53
C GLU A 396 -12.43 20.51 -21.86
N PRO A 397 -11.64 21.53 -22.24
CA PRO A 397 -10.26 21.32 -22.68
C PRO A 397 -9.41 20.64 -21.60
N VAL A 398 -8.58 19.67 -21.99
CA VAL A 398 -7.64 18.97 -21.09
C VAL A 398 -6.58 19.95 -20.57
N ALA A 399 -6.60 20.23 -19.27
CA ALA A 399 -5.65 21.15 -18.66
C ALA A 399 -4.27 20.49 -18.48
N THR A 400 -4.23 19.27 -17.95
CA THR A 400 -2.98 18.51 -17.77
C THR A 400 -3.13 17.08 -18.29
N LEU A 401 -2.21 16.68 -19.15
CA LEU A 401 -2.03 15.31 -19.59
C LEU A 401 -0.95 14.66 -18.72
N LEU A 402 -1.34 13.71 -17.89
CA LEU A 402 -0.44 12.93 -17.02
C LEU A 402 -0.12 11.61 -17.72
N VAL A 403 1.15 11.38 -18.05
CA VAL A 403 1.63 10.18 -18.74
C VAL A 403 2.99 9.79 -18.16
N HIS A 404 3.34 8.52 -18.17
CA HIS A 404 4.67 8.11 -17.70
C HIS A 404 5.80 8.66 -18.58
N ASP A 405 5.69 8.54 -19.91
CA ASP A 405 6.62 9.18 -20.85
C ASP A 405 5.97 10.39 -21.54
N PRO A 406 6.45 11.63 -21.30
CA PRO A 406 5.92 12.84 -21.92
C PRO A 406 5.90 12.82 -23.46
N SER A 407 6.61 11.89 -24.12
CA SER A 407 6.53 11.71 -25.57
C SER A 407 5.14 11.25 -26.05
N LEU A 408 4.33 10.61 -25.20
CA LEU A 408 2.94 10.25 -25.50
C LEU A 408 2.06 11.49 -25.77
N GLY A 409 2.34 12.61 -25.10
CA GLY A 409 1.59 13.86 -25.27
C GLY A 409 2.04 14.73 -26.45
N ARG A 410 3.05 14.31 -27.22
CA ARG A 410 3.58 15.12 -28.34
C ARG A 410 2.52 15.45 -29.37
N GLU A 411 1.71 14.47 -29.74
CA GLU A 411 0.67 14.64 -30.74
C GLU A 411 -0.46 15.55 -30.22
N THR A 412 -0.83 15.40 -28.94
CA THR A 412 -1.79 16.27 -28.25
C THR A 412 -1.33 17.74 -28.24
N LEU A 413 -0.06 18.00 -27.91
CA LEU A 413 0.53 19.34 -27.95
C LEU A 413 0.65 19.87 -29.37
N ARG A 414 1.05 19.04 -30.34
CA ARG A 414 1.12 19.42 -31.77
C ARG A 414 -0.24 19.90 -32.27
N ARG A 415 -1.33 19.24 -31.88
CA ARG A 415 -2.71 19.66 -32.22
C ARG A 415 -3.23 20.80 -31.35
N GLY A 416 -2.50 21.17 -30.29
CA GLY A 416 -2.86 22.22 -29.33
C GLY A 416 -4.14 21.90 -28.55
N CYS A 417 -4.29 20.64 -28.12
CA CYS A 417 -5.48 20.13 -27.43
C CYS A 417 -5.27 19.91 -25.91
N ALA A 418 -4.10 20.24 -25.37
CA ALA A 418 -3.85 20.29 -23.93
C ALA A 418 -2.91 21.45 -23.55
N THR A 419 -2.97 21.91 -22.30
CA THR A 419 -2.13 23.01 -21.79
C THR A 419 -0.77 22.52 -21.28
N LEU A 420 -0.74 21.40 -20.55
CA LEU A 420 0.47 20.83 -19.97
C LEU A 420 0.53 19.31 -20.20
N VAL A 421 1.70 18.80 -20.56
CA VAL A 421 2.04 17.37 -20.57
C VAL A 421 3.13 17.13 -19.54
N VAL A 422 2.87 16.30 -18.54
CA VAL A 422 3.83 15.94 -17.49
C VAL A 422 4.06 14.43 -17.42
N GLY A 423 5.25 14.03 -16.97
CA GLY A 423 5.64 12.63 -16.82
C GLY A 423 7.08 12.47 -16.29
N GLY A 424 7.60 11.25 -16.35
CA GLY A 424 8.98 10.87 -15.95
C GLY A 424 9.67 10.00 -17.01
N HIS A 425 9.92 8.72 -16.70
CA HIS A 425 10.55 7.69 -17.55
C HIS A 425 12.05 7.86 -17.80
N ARG A 426 12.51 9.09 -18.01
CA ARG A 426 13.91 9.38 -18.36
C ARG A 426 14.81 9.52 -17.15
N HIS A 427 14.24 9.62 -15.94
CA HIS A 427 14.94 9.90 -14.69
C HIS A 427 15.83 11.16 -14.80
N VAL A 428 15.41 12.14 -15.60
CA VAL A 428 16.15 13.37 -15.87
C VAL A 428 15.15 14.51 -15.99
N HIS A 429 15.39 15.58 -15.23
CA HIS A 429 14.69 16.85 -15.33
C HIS A 429 14.74 17.41 -16.77
N LEU A 430 13.58 17.68 -17.38
CA LEU A 430 13.49 18.41 -18.65
C LEU A 430 12.29 19.37 -18.65
N GLY A 431 12.54 20.65 -18.89
CA GLY A 431 11.51 21.66 -19.07
C GLY A 431 11.30 22.53 -17.84
N PRO A 432 10.15 23.24 -17.73
CA PRO A 432 9.04 23.24 -18.68
C PRO A 432 9.46 23.76 -20.07
N GLY A 433 9.10 23.05 -21.14
CA GLY A 433 9.38 23.43 -22.53
C GLY A 433 8.11 23.87 -23.25
N GLU A 434 8.14 25.07 -23.85
CA GLU A 434 7.03 25.61 -24.64
C GLU A 434 6.89 24.88 -25.98
N VAL A 435 5.65 24.57 -26.38
CA VAL A 435 5.29 23.97 -27.65
C VAL A 435 4.13 24.76 -28.26
N THR A 436 4.36 25.38 -29.43
CA THR A 436 3.30 26.00 -30.21
C THR A 436 2.61 24.94 -31.08
N GLY A 437 1.34 24.67 -30.80
CA GLY A 437 0.51 23.79 -31.60
C GLY A 437 0.15 24.38 -32.97
N GLU A 438 -0.29 23.52 -33.89
CA GLU A 438 -0.67 23.90 -35.27
C GLU A 438 -1.89 24.83 -35.34
N ASN A 439 -2.71 24.81 -34.30
CA ASN A 439 -3.84 25.72 -34.12
C ASN A 439 -3.43 27.08 -33.50
N GLY A 440 -2.13 27.27 -33.20
CA GLY A 440 -1.59 28.46 -32.55
C GLY A 440 -1.65 28.45 -31.03
N ASN A 441 -2.30 27.45 -30.40
CA ASN A 441 -2.33 27.34 -28.95
C ASN A 441 -0.94 26.97 -28.42
N ILE A 442 -0.56 27.57 -27.30
CA ILE A 442 0.66 27.24 -26.59
C ILE A 442 0.33 26.15 -25.57
N GLY A 443 1.16 25.11 -25.53
CA GLY A 443 1.19 24.14 -24.45
C GLY A 443 2.61 23.91 -23.97
N TRP A 444 2.74 23.15 -22.90
CA TRP A 444 4.01 22.92 -22.21
C TRP A 444 4.27 21.43 -22.03
N THR A 445 5.53 21.02 -22.08
CA THR A 445 5.95 19.67 -21.72
C THR A 445 6.97 19.72 -20.59
N TYR A 446 6.82 18.83 -19.62
CA TYR A 446 7.69 18.71 -18.46
C TYR A 446 8.01 17.23 -18.20
N THR A 447 9.27 16.94 -17.93
CA THR A 447 9.73 15.62 -17.48
C THR A 447 10.33 15.79 -16.10
N ASN A 448 9.69 15.21 -15.09
CA ASN A 448 10.25 15.11 -13.75
C ASN A 448 11.47 14.19 -13.79
N GLY A 449 12.50 14.51 -13.02
CA GLY A 449 13.54 13.56 -12.67
C GLY A 449 12.99 12.37 -11.90
N THR A 450 13.88 11.48 -11.45
CA THR A 450 13.44 10.36 -10.62
C THR A 450 13.16 10.81 -9.20
N THR A 451 11.96 10.58 -8.69
CA THR A 451 11.64 10.85 -7.28
C THR A 451 12.41 9.92 -6.36
N GLY A 452 12.61 8.66 -6.76
CA GLY A 452 13.38 7.70 -5.95
C GLY A 452 14.90 7.84 -6.02
N GLY A 453 15.44 8.76 -6.83
CA GLY A 453 16.88 8.80 -7.07
C GLY A 453 17.42 7.49 -7.67
N ALA A 454 16.62 6.89 -8.56
CA ALA A 454 16.84 5.58 -9.15
C ALA A 454 17.90 5.60 -10.26
N ALA A 455 19.02 4.92 -10.03
CA ALA A 455 20.06 4.66 -11.05
C ALA A 455 19.83 3.34 -11.81
N TYR A 456 18.97 2.48 -11.27
CA TYR A 456 18.58 1.17 -11.77
C TYR A 456 17.08 0.98 -11.52
N ALA A 457 16.50 -0.08 -12.09
CA ALA A 457 15.09 -0.42 -11.88
C ALA A 457 14.72 -0.62 -10.40
N PHE A 458 15.67 -0.87 -9.49
CA PHE A 458 15.40 -1.05 -8.06
C PHE A 458 16.15 0.00 -7.21
N ALA A 459 15.43 0.83 -6.44
CA ALA A 459 15.96 2.03 -5.79
C ALA A 459 15.75 2.13 -4.27
N MET A 460 15.67 1.01 -3.56
CA MET A 460 15.58 1.01 -2.09
C MET A 460 16.82 1.57 -1.36
N GLY A 461 16.57 2.30 -0.28
CA GLY A 461 17.58 2.85 0.63
C GLY A 461 17.85 4.32 0.35
N LYS A 462 19.10 4.78 0.56
CA LYS A 462 19.48 6.15 0.17
C LYS A 462 19.47 6.29 -1.35
N ILE A 463 19.06 7.47 -1.82
CA ILE A 463 19.11 7.84 -3.23
C ILE A 463 20.52 7.64 -3.82
N ARG A 464 20.57 7.13 -5.05
CA ARG A 464 21.82 6.78 -5.76
C ARG A 464 22.23 7.82 -6.81
N ARG A 465 21.29 8.70 -7.16
CA ARG A 465 21.47 9.90 -7.99
C ARG A 465 20.55 11.00 -7.47
N THR A 466 20.67 12.20 -8.02
CA THR A 466 19.78 13.31 -7.69
C THR A 466 18.33 12.87 -7.84
N ALA A 467 17.57 13.02 -6.76
CA ALA A 467 16.14 12.79 -6.73
C ALA A 467 15.40 14.12 -6.97
N GLU A 468 14.19 14.04 -7.52
CA GLU A 468 13.40 15.23 -7.85
C GLU A 468 11.92 15.07 -7.50
N VAL A 469 11.39 16.13 -6.91
CA VAL A 469 9.96 16.32 -6.64
C VAL A 469 9.56 17.66 -7.23
N SER A 470 8.43 17.73 -7.94
CA SER A 470 7.97 18.99 -8.54
C SER A 470 6.62 19.42 -7.99
N LEU A 471 6.39 20.72 -7.90
CA LEU A 471 5.12 21.34 -7.53
C LEU A 471 4.52 22.01 -8.76
N ILE A 472 3.28 21.69 -9.09
CA ILE A 472 2.52 22.30 -10.17
C ILE A 472 1.44 23.18 -9.56
N THR A 473 1.46 24.48 -9.87
CA THR A 473 0.41 25.42 -9.47
C THR A 473 -0.68 25.48 -10.54
N TYR A 474 -1.93 25.44 -10.08
CA TYR A 474 -3.14 25.62 -10.86
C TYR A 474 -3.89 26.87 -10.41
N ALA A 475 -4.45 27.62 -11.35
CA ALA A 475 -5.36 28.73 -11.13
C ALA A 475 -6.43 28.74 -12.23
N ASP A 476 -7.67 29.06 -11.88
CA ASP A 476 -8.81 29.10 -12.82
C ASP A 476 -8.93 27.82 -13.69
N GLY A 477 -8.68 26.64 -13.09
CA GLY A 477 -8.72 25.35 -13.77
C GLY A 477 -7.61 25.11 -14.79
N GLN A 478 -6.50 25.87 -14.76
CA GLN A 478 -5.36 25.72 -15.66
C GLN A 478 -4.03 25.67 -14.90
N PRO A 479 -3.02 24.90 -15.38
CA PRO A 479 -1.67 24.96 -14.83
C PRO A 479 -1.01 26.31 -15.18
N VAL A 480 -0.49 27.00 -14.16
CA VAL A 480 0.09 28.36 -14.28
C VAL A 480 1.57 28.44 -13.88
N GLY A 481 2.15 27.35 -13.39
CA GLY A 481 3.58 27.30 -13.13
C GLY A 481 4.06 26.01 -12.49
N ILE A 482 5.37 25.81 -12.56
CA ILE A 482 6.05 24.63 -12.01
C ILE A 482 7.26 25.09 -11.20
N GLN A 483 7.50 24.46 -10.06
CA GLN A 483 8.70 24.61 -9.26
C GLN A 483 9.25 23.23 -8.88
N SER A 484 10.50 22.94 -9.20
CA SER A 484 11.13 21.67 -8.85
C SER A 484 12.01 21.79 -7.61
N VAL A 485 12.14 20.69 -6.89
CA VAL A 485 13.03 20.52 -5.74
C VAL A 485 13.91 19.31 -6.02
N GLU A 486 15.21 19.51 -5.98
CA GLU A 486 16.20 18.45 -6.14
C GLU A 486 16.86 18.09 -4.82
N LEU A 487 17.00 16.79 -4.57
CA LEU A 487 17.78 16.22 -3.47
C LEU A 487 19.02 15.53 -4.04
N GLU A 488 20.20 16.07 -3.75
CA GLU A 488 21.47 15.44 -4.09
C GLU A 488 21.83 14.29 -3.12
N THR A 489 22.64 13.33 -3.58
CA THR A 489 23.06 12.15 -2.79
C THR A 489 23.86 12.48 -1.53
N ASN A 490 24.38 13.71 -1.42
CA ASN A 490 25.06 14.23 -0.25
C ASN A 490 24.08 14.86 0.79
N GLY A 491 22.77 14.88 0.50
CA GLY A 491 21.72 15.46 1.34
C GLY A 491 21.53 16.97 1.18
N VAL A 492 22.09 17.59 0.14
CA VAL A 492 21.78 18.97 -0.26
C VAL A 492 20.42 18.99 -0.94
N LEU A 493 19.54 19.86 -0.45
CA LEU A 493 18.18 20.05 -0.95
C LEU A 493 18.09 21.44 -1.56
N THR A 494 17.64 21.54 -2.81
CA THR A 494 17.60 22.78 -3.58
C THR A 494 16.24 22.96 -4.22
N ALA A 495 15.54 24.05 -3.88
CA ALA A 495 14.36 24.49 -4.62
C ALA A 495 14.81 25.38 -5.78
N HIS A 496 14.34 25.07 -6.99
CA HIS A 496 14.60 25.86 -8.18
C HIS A 496 13.65 27.06 -8.27
N GLU A 497 13.95 27.99 -9.16
CA GLU A 497 13.07 29.15 -9.40
C GLU A 497 11.73 28.67 -9.97
N TYR A 498 10.63 29.28 -9.50
CA TYR A 498 9.29 29.06 -10.06
C TYR A 498 9.26 29.50 -11.52
N VAL A 499 8.79 28.61 -12.41
CA VAL A 499 8.64 28.87 -13.84
C VAL A 499 7.15 29.07 -14.16
N PRO A 500 6.70 30.29 -14.46
CA PRO A 500 5.33 30.54 -14.89
C PRO A 500 5.03 29.89 -16.24
N LEU A 501 3.86 29.25 -16.36
CA LEU A 501 3.29 28.77 -17.61
C LEU A 501 2.25 29.79 -18.05
N ASP A 502 2.50 30.52 -19.14
CA ASP A 502 1.59 31.53 -19.67
C ASP A 502 0.66 30.86 -20.70
N PRO A 503 -0.64 30.65 -20.40
CA PRO A 503 -1.56 30.01 -21.33
C PRO A 503 -2.00 30.94 -22.48
N ALA A 504 -1.63 32.23 -22.48
CA ALA A 504 -2.29 33.27 -23.27
C ALA A 504 -1.35 34.21 -24.04
N ARG A 505 -0.42 33.69 -24.85
CA ARG A 505 0.29 34.51 -25.86
C ARG A 505 -0.18 34.28 -27.28
#